data_AF-A0A1M3BSC2-F1
#
_entry.id   AF-A0A1M3BSC2-F1
#
_cell.length_a   1.000
_cell.length_b   1.000
_cell.length_c   1.000
_cell.angle_alpha   90.00
_cell.angle_beta   90.00
_cell.angle_gamma   90.00
#
_symmetry.space_group_name_H-M   'P 1'
#
loop_
_entity.id
_entity.type
_entity.pdbx_description
1 polymer ?
#
loop_
_entity_poly.entity_id
_entity_poly.type
_entity_poly.pdbx_seq_one_letter_code
_entity_poly.pdbx_strand_id
1 'polypeptide(L)'
;MSYQQSPLVDKYIADFPAEIQERLSWMRSAIQATFPKTIEDISYGMPTYRPAPSKRGLVHFAAAKDHIGIYGVFEPKNDANMHRMMLPYRTGRGTLQFKNSEKLPKTTIRQILLHHSGHFSPEIFTDK
;
A
#
# COMPACT_ATOMS: atom_id res chain seq x y z
N MET A 1 -18.52 9.57 -8.28
CA MET A 1 -17.99 8.19 -8.20
C MET A 1 -16.78 8.23 -7.29
N SER A 2 -16.81 7.52 -6.15
CA SER A 2 -15.64 7.43 -5.27
C SER A 2 -14.56 6.63 -5.97
N TYR A 3 -13.47 7.28 -6.37
CA TYR A 3 -12.37 6.62 -7.11
C TYR A 3 -11.72 5.47 -6.33
N GLN A 4 -11.94 5.41 -5.01
CA GLN A 4 -11.15 4.61 -4.10
C GLN A 4 -11.86 3.44 -3.44
N GLN A 5 -13.14 3.17 -3.75
CA GLN A 5 -13.88 2.08 -3.08
C GLN A 5 -14.32 1.03 -4.08
N SER A 6 -13.75 -0.17 -3.93
CA SER A 6 -13.98 -1.33 -4.79
C SER A 6 -14.65 -2.49 -4.03
N PRO A 7 -15.81 -2.98 -4.51
CA PRO A 7 -16.43 -4.20 -3.97
C PRO A 7 -15.53 -5.44 -4.05
N LEU A 8 -14.57 -5.44 -5.00
CA LEU A 8 -13.59 -6.53 -5.12
C LEU A 8 -12.61 -6.53 -3.95
N VAL A 9 -12.19 -5.34 -3.49
CA VAL A 9 -11.32 -5.21 -2.32
C VAL A 9 -12.12 -5.45 -1.03
N ASP A 10 -13.39 -5.04 -0.96
CA ASP A 10 -14.27 -5.39 0.16
C ASP A 10 -14.36 -6.91 0.34
N LYS A 11 -14.62 -7.64 -0.76
CA LYS A 11 -14.65 -9.11 -0.77
C LYS A 11 -13.31 -9.71 -0.38
N TYR A 12 -12.21 -9.21 -0.94
CA TYR A 12 -10.86 -9.66 -0.60
C TYR A 12 -10.60 -9.57 0.91
N ILE A 13 -10.94 -8.46 1.56
CA ILE A 13 -10.73 -8.28 3.00
C ILE A 13 -11.63 -9.22 3.80
N ALA A 14 -12.90 -9.37 3.41
CA ALA A 14 -13.87 -10.21 4.12
C ALA A 14 -13.49 -11.70 4.19
N ASP A 15 -12.65 -12.17 3.26
CA ASP A 15 -12.20 -13.57 3.21
C ASP A 15 -11.13 -13.92 4.28
N PHE A 16 -10.66 -12.95 5.08
CA PHE A 16 -9.66 -13.16 6.14
C PHE A 16 -10.27 -13.19 7.56
N PRO A 17 -9.59 -13.74 8.58
CA PRO A 17 -10.02 -13.64 9.98
C PRO A 17 -10.06 -12.20 10.48
N ALA A 18 -10.95 -11.90 11.44
CA ALA A 18 -11.23 -10.54 11.93
C ALA A 18 -9.98 -9.70 12.24
N GLU A 19 -8.98 -10.28 12.93
CA GLU A 19 -7.73 -9.58 13.26
C GLU A 19 -6.96 -9.13 12.00
N ILE A 20 -6.95 -9.95 10.95
CA ILE A 20 -6.31 -9.62 9.68
C ILE A 20 -7.17 -8.60 8.91
N GLN A 21 -8.50 -8.70 8.98
CA GLN A 21 -9.40 -7.71 8.37
C GLN A 21 -9.15 -6.31 8.92
N GLU A 22 -8.97 -6.16 10.24
CA GLU A 22 -8.67 -4.87 10.87
C GLU A 22 -7.35 -4.28 10.34
N ARG A 23 -6.31 -5.10 10.23
CA ARG A 23 -5.00 -4.68 9.73
C ARG A 23 -5.05 -4.32 8.24
N LEU A 24 -5.74 -5.12 7.42
CA LEU A 24 -5.96 -4.85 5.99
C LEU A 24 -6.78 -3.58 5.77
N SER A 25 -7.85 -3.40 6.55
CA SER A 25 -8.70 -2.21 6.46
C SER A 25 -7.92 -0.95 6.84
N TRP A 26 -7.09 -1.02 7.89
CA TRP A 26 -6.21 0.09 8.23
C TRP A 26 -5.19 0.38 7.12
N MET A 27 -4.60 -0.65 6.51
CA MET A 27 -3.66 -0.50 5.39
C MET A 27 -4.33 0.18 4.19
N ARG A 28 -5.51 -0.31 3.81
CA ARG A 28 -6.37 0.27 2.76
C ARG A 28 -6.58 1.76 3.01
N SER A 29 -7.02 2.13 4.21
CA SER A 29 -7.27 3.54 4.55
C SER A 29 -5.99 4.39 4.54
N ALA A 30 -4.85 3.86 5.00
CA ALA A 30 -3.58 4.57 4.94
C ALA A 30 -3.12 4.84 3.49
N ILE A 31 -3.33 3.86 2.60
CA ILE A 31 -3.01 4.01 1.18
C ILE A 31 -3.98 4.98 0.51
N GLN A 32 -5.29 4.86 0.75
CA GLN A 32 -6.30 5.77 0.21
C GLN A 32 -6.04 7.23 0.62
N ALA A 33 -5.67 7.47 1.88
CA ALA A 33 -5.32 8.80 2.36
C ALA A 33 -4.07 9.38 1.67
N THR A 34 -3.12 8.51 1.30
CA THR A 34 -1.89 8.92 0.62
C THR A 34 -2.12 9.14 -0.89
N PHE A 35 -2.99 8.34 -1.50
CA PHE A 35 -3.26 8.33 -2.93
C PHE A 35 -4.75 8.63 -3.22
N PRO A 36 -5.28 9.83 -2.85
CA PRO A 36 -6.70 10.16 -2.90
C PRO A 36 -7.34 10.02 -4.31
N LYS A 37 -6.54 10.14 -5.37
CA LYS A 37 -7.01 10.13 -6.76
C LYS A 37 -6.53 8.91 -7.56
N THR A 38 -6.57 7.74 -6.93
CA THR A 38 -6.30 6.47 -7.61
C THR A 38 -7.52 5.60 -7.68
N ILE A 39 -7.58 4.77 -8.71
CA ILE A 39 -8.53 3.66 -8.80
C ILE A 39 -8.06 2.55 -7.86
N GLU A 40 -8.97 2.10 -7.00
CA GLU A 40 -8.81 0.88 -6.21
C GLU A 40 -9.33 -0.33 -6.99
N ASP A 41 -8.50 -1.36 -7.15
CA ASP A 41 -8.76 -2.54 -7.98
C ASP A 41 -8.10 -3.80 -7.40
N ILE A 42 -8.28 -4.94 -8.04
CA ILE A 42 -7.50 -6.16 -7.80
C ILE A 42 -6.57 -6.42 -8.99
N SER A 43 -5.30 -6.67 -8.73
CA SER A 43 -4.34 -7.14 -9.73
C SER A 43 -3.40 -8.15 -9.11
N TYR A 44 -3.08 -9.22 -9.84
CA TYR A 44 -2.29 -10.35 -9.32
C TYR A 44 -2.86 -10.95 -8.02
N GLY A 45 -4.19 -10.89 -7.83
CA GLY A 45 -4.86 -11.35 -6.62
C GLY A 45 -4.70 -10.43 -5.40
N MET A 46 -4.25 -9.19 -5.60
CA MET A 46 -3.97 -8.24 -4.52
C MET A 46 -4.71 -6.92 -4.73
N PRO A 47 -5.25 -6.31 -3.66
CA PRO A 47 -5.63 -4.90 -3.65
C PRO A 47 -4.52 -4.00 -4.22
N THR A 48 -4.91 -3.18 -5.18
CA THR A 48 -4.01 -2.41 -6.03
C THR A 48 -4.54 -0.99 -6.22
N TYR A 49 -3.65 0.00 -6.12
CA TYR A 49 -3.96 1.39 -6.40
C TYR A 49 -3.19 1.86 -7.63
N ARG A 50 -3.90 2.41 -8.61
CA ARG A 50 -3.33 2.88 -9.89
C ARG A 50 -3.94 4.22 -10.30
N PRO A 51 -3.20 5.10 -11.00
CA PRO A 51 -3.78 6.34 -11.50
C PRO A 51 -4.66 6.05 -12.73
N ALA A 52 -5.71 6.83 -12.93
CA ALA A 52 -6.47 6.79 -14.18
C ALA A 52 -5.74 7.59 -15.28
N PRO A 53 -5.67 7.13 -16.55
CA PRO A 53 -6.16 5.86 -17.11
C PRO A 53 -5.14 4.72 -17.09
N SER A 54 -4.03 4.87 -16.35
CA SER A 54 -2.93 3.90 -16.34
C SER A 54 -3.35 2.55 -15.76
N LYS A 55 -2.72 1.49 -16.29
CA LYS A 55 -2.78 0.14 -15.72
C LYS A 55 -1.64 -0.15 -14.76
N ARG A 56 -0.66 0.75 -14.62
CA ARG A 56 0.49 0.56 -13.73
C ARG A 56 0.08 0.87 -12.28
N GLY A 57 0.19 -0.13 -11.40
CA GLY A 57 0.02 0.06 -9.96
C GLY A 57 1.09 0.97 -9.38
N LEU A 58 0.67 1.91 -8.53
CA LEU A 58 1.56 2.72 -7.69
C LEU A 58 1.97 1.94 -6.45
N VAL A 59 1.01 1.22 -5.86
CA VAL A 59 1.20 0.44 -4.65
C VAL A 59 0.15 -0.67 -4.58
N HIS A 60 0.55 -1.79 -4.00
CA HIS A 60 -0.32 -2.94 -3.74
C HIS A 60 -0.18 -3.34 -2.27
N PHE A 61 -1.20 -3.99 -1.72
CA PHE A 61 -1.10 -4.65 -0.42
C PHE A 61 -1.77 -6.02 -0.46
N ALA A 62 -1.28 -6.95 0.35
CA ALA A 62 -1.89 -8.29 0.47
C ALA A 62 -1.60 -8.89 1.84
N ALA A 63 -2.52 -9.73 2.33
CA ALA A 63 -2.26 -10.61 3.47
C ALA A 63 -1.62 -11.92 2.99
N ALA A 64 -0.64 -12.37 3.76
CA ALA A 64 -0.06 -13.71 3.72
C ALA A 64 -0.23 -14.36 5.10
N LYS A 65 0.12 -15.64 5.20
CA LYS A 65 -0.04 -16.43 6.44
C LYS A 65 0.51 -15.70 7.68
N ASP A 66 1.74 -15.21 7.59
CA ASP A 66 2.49 -14.69 8.75
C ASP A 66 2.68 -13.16 8.72
N HIS A 67 2.24 -12.47 7.67
CA HIS A 67 2.46 -11.02 7.52
C HIS A 67 1.44 -10.36 6.58
N ILE A 68 1.43 -9.03 6.59
CA ILE A 68 0.85 -8.19 5.52
C ILE A 68 1.99 -7.58 4.72
N GLY A 69 1.91 -7.69 3.40
CA GLY A 69 2.90 -7.14 2.47
C GLY A 69 2.42 -5.83 1.84
N ILE A 70 3.34 -4.89 1.63
CA ILE A 70 3.19 -3.78 0.69
C ILE A 70 4.18 -3.98 -0.45
N TYR A 71 3.71 -3.79 -1.69
CA TYR A 71 4.48 -4.02 -2.90
C TYR A 71 4.50 -2.80 -3.81
N GLY A 72 5.54 -2.72 -4.65
CA GLY A 72 5.74 -1.60 -5.58
C GLY A 72 6.39 -0.38 -4.93
N VAL A 73 6.92 -0.51 -3.71
CA VAL A 73 7.55 0.61 -2.97
C VAL A 73 8.97 0.86 -3.48
N PHE A 74 9.26 2.09 -3.90
CA PHE A 74 10.59 2.45 -4.40
C PHE A 74 11.68 2.31 -3.33
N GLU A 75 12.91 2.11 -3.79
CA GLU A 75 14.08 2.14 -2.93
C GLU A 75 14.51 3.59 -2.66
N PRO A 76 14.68 4.00 -1.39
CA PRO A 76 15.05 5.37 -1.04
C PRO A 76 16.56 5.61 -1.22
N LYS A 77 17.08 5.47 -2.44
CA LYS A 77 18.52 5.51 -2.74
C LYS A 77 19.23 6.78 -2.28
N ASN A 78 18.50 7.91 -2.23
CA ASN A 78 19.04 9.22 -1.88
C ASN A 78 18.58 9.69 -0.48
N ASP A 79 17.97 8.81 0.33
CA ASP A 79 17.53 9.12 1.70
C ASP A 79 17.96 7.99 2.65
N ALA A 80 19.10 8.20 3.31
CA ALA A 80 19.67 7.23 4.24
C ALA A 80 18.79 7.00 5.48
N ASN A 81 18.01 7.99 5.91
CA ASN A 81 17.13 7.86 7.07
C ASN A 81 15.92 7.00 6.72
N MET A 82 15.28 7.25 5.58
CA MET A 82 14.20 6.41 5.08
C MET A 82 14.70 4.99 4.79
N HIS A 83 15.89 4.84 4.22
CA HIS A 83 16.51 3.52 4.00
C HIS A 83 16.63 2.73 5.32
N ARG A 84 17.19 3.34 6.37
CA ARG A 84 17.30 2.70 7.70
C ARG A 84 15.93 2.36 8.31
N MET A 85 14.93 3.23 8.13
CA MET A 85 13.58 3.01 8.61
C MET A 85 12.88 1.83 7.92
N MET A 86 13.11 1.64 6.62
CA MET A 86 12.52 0.55 5.84
C MET A 86 13.23 -0.79 6.06
N LEU A 87 14.51 -0.78 6.42
CA LEU A 87 15.37 -1.96 6.49
C LEU A 87 14.78 -3.14 7.29
N PRO A 88 14.17 -2.94 8.48
CA PRO A 88 13.61 -4.05 9.26
C PRO A 88 12.45 -4.79 8.57
N TYR A 89 11.79 -4.15 7.62
CA TYR A 89 10.60 -4.68 6.94
C TYR A 89 10.91 -5.14 5.50
N ARG A 90 12.06 -4.76 4.96
CA ARG A 90 12.42 -4.97 3.55
C ARG A 90 12.80 -6.43 3.30
N THR A 91 12.06 -7.08 2.41
CA THR A 91 12.34 -8.48 1.99
C THR A 91 12.66 -8.61 0.50
N GLY A 92 12.50 -7.53 -0.28
CA GLY A 92 12.85 -7.49 -1.69
C GLY A 92 12.91 -6.06 -2.23
N ARG A 93 13.31 -5.90 -3.50
CA ARG A 93 13.52 -4.58 -4.14
C ARG A 93 12.32 -3.63 -4.11
N GLY A 94 11.10 -4.14 -3.94
CA GLY A 94 9.89 -3.33 -3.82
C GLY A 94 8.91 -3.85 -2.79
N THR A 95 9.38 -4.70 -1.87
CA THR A 95 8.52 -5.47 -0.97
C THR A 95 8.87 -5.16 0.48
N LEU A 96 7.85 -4.81 1.25
CA LEU A 96 7.91 -4.66 2.69
C LEU A 96 6.93 -5.63 3.34
N GLN A 97 7.33 -6.32 4.41
CA GLN A 97 6.49 -7.25 5.15
C GLN A 97 6.37 -6.83 6.61
N PHE A 98 5.12 -6.83 7.10
CA PHE A 98 4.77 -6.49 8.48
C PHE A 98 4.17 -7.73 9.15
N LYS A 99 4.95 -8.36 10.02
CA LYS A 99 4.56 -9.63 10.67
C LYS A 99 3.26 -9.48 11.44
N ASN A 100 2.43 -10.53 11.40
CA ASN A 100 1.17 -10.58 12.14
C ASN A 100 1.43 -10.75 13.65
N SER A 101 2.55 -11.37 14.03
CA SER A 101 2.99 -11.49 15.43
C SER A 101 3.42 -10.17 16.10
N GLU A 102 3.49 -9.08 15.34
CA GLU A 102 3.93 -7.77 15.80
C GLU A 102 2.82 -6.74 15.59
N LYS A 103 2.79 -5.72 16.47
CA LYS A 103 1.90 -4.57 16.26
C LYS A 103 2.25 -3.90 14.95
N LEU A 104 1.24 -3.59 14.15
CA LEU A 104 1.42 -2.90 12.88
C LEU A 104 2.06 -1.52 13.13
N PRO A 105 3.24 -1.20 12.57
CA PRO A 105 3.95 0.05 12.83
C PRO A 105 3.32 1.20 12.03
N LYS A 106 2.14 1.65 12.48
CA LYS A 106 1.26 2.57 11.76
C LYS A 106 1.95 3.87 11.34
N THR A 107 2.78 4.45 12.21
CA THR A 107 3.53 5.68 11.90
C THR A 107 4.56 5.46 10.80
N THR A 108 5.35 4.38 10.91
CA THR A 108 6.35 4.01 9.91
C THR A 108 5.73 3.77 8.54
N ILE A 109 4.62 3.04 8.48
CA ILE A 109 3.92 2.77 7.21
C ILE A 109 3.47 4.06 6.54
N ARG A 110 2.90 5.02 7.30
CA ARG A 110 2.50 6.32 6.75
C ARG A 110 3.68 7.10 6.19
N GLN A 111 4.81 7.13 6.90
CA GLN A 111 6.02 7.80 6.44
C GLN A 111 6.57 7.19 5.15
N ILE A 112 6.57 5.86 5.06
CA ILE A 112 6.97 5.13 3.86
C ILE A 112 6.04 5.43 2.68
N LEU A 113 4.72 5.37 2.89
CA LEU A 113 3.74 5.66 1.84
C LEU A 113 3.86 7.10 1.35
N LEU A 114 4.02 8.07 2.25
CA LEU A 114 4.21 9.47 1.90
C LEU A 114 5.52 9.67 1.12
N HIS A 115 6.63 9.11 1.58
CA HIS A 115 7.89 9.15 0.85
C HIS A 115 7.76 8.52 -0.54
N HIS A 116 7.12 7.34 -0.63
CA HIS A 116 6.83 6.66 -1.89
C HIS A 116 6.00 7.52 -2.85
N SER A 117 5.00 8.24 -2.33
CA SER A 117 4.15 9.13 -3.13
C SER A 117 4.94 10.25 -3.84
N GLY A 118 6.04 10.71 -3.23
CA GLY A 118 6.90 11.78 -3.78
C GLY A 118 7.70 11.37 -5.01
N HIS A 119 7.74 10.08 -5.36
CA HIS A 119 8.37 9.61 -6.60
C HIS A 119 7.47 9.76 -7.83
N PHE A 120 6.21 10.11 -7.65
CA PHE A 120 5.27 10.29 -8.74
C PHE A 120 5.00 11.77 -8.98
N SER A 121 4.91 12.19 -10.25
CA SER A 121 4.57 13.56 -10.60
C SER A 121 3.21 13.96 -10.01
N PRO A 122 3.04 15.16 -9.43
CA PRO A 122 1.75 15.61 -8.89
C PRO A 122 0.59 15.52 -9.89
N GLU A 123 0.89 15.65 -11.19
CA GLU A 123 -0.06 15.57 -12.30
C GLU A 123 -0.75 14.20 -12.45
N ILE A 124 -0.20 13.12 -11.87
CA ILE A 124 -0.91 11.83 -11.82
C ILE A 124 -2.07 11.85 -10.80
N PHE A 125 -2.15 12.89 -9.98
CA PHE A 125 -3.18 13.12 -8.97
C PHE A 125 -4.04 14.36 -9.28
N THR A 126 -3.92 14.96 -10.47
CA THR A 126 -4.78 16.06 -10.91
C THR A 126 -5.88 15.55 -11.84
N ASP A 127 -7.09 16.12 -11.72
CA ASP A 127 -8.16 15.84 -12.69
C ASP A 127 -7.74 16.47 -14.03
N LYS A 128 -7.84 15.73 -15.13
CA LYS A 128 -7.78 16.32 -16.47
C LYS A 128 -9.03 17.12 -16.76
#